data_AF-A0A1Y2EY88-F1
#
_entry.id   AF-A0A1Y2EY88-F1
#
_cell.length_a   1.000
_cell.length_b   1.000
_cell.length_c   1.000
_cell.angle_alpha   90.00
_cell.angle_beta   90.00
_cell.angle_gamma   90.00
#
_symmetry.space_group_name_H-M   'P 1'
#
loop_
_entity.id
_entity.type
_entity.pdbx_description
1 polymer ?
#
loop_
_entity_poly.entity_id
_entity_poly.type
_entity_poly.pdbx_seq_one_letter_code
_entity_poly.pdbx_strand_id
1 'polypeptide(L)' 'MTFLGMRKYPTPVNGPMMPFYIGGVVMFFAINSLATTMMDSPAYANDPKNPKFKATGGKKADH' A
#
# COMPACT_ATOMS: atom_id res chain seq x y z
N MET A 1 -11.22 -1.50 -29.99
CA MET A 1 -10.16 -1.23 -30.98
C MET A 1 -8.81 -1.49 -30.33
N THR A 2 -7.94 -2.32 -30.93
CA THR A 2 -6.57 -2.52 -30.42
C THR A 2 -5.73 -1.30 -30.79
N PHE A 3 -5.07 -0.67 -29.82
CA PHE A 3 -4.56 0.71 -29.98
C PHE A 3 -3.31 0.82 -30.88
N LEU A 4 -2.62 -0.28 -31.24
CA LEU A 4 -1.42 -0.24 -32.12
C LEU A 4 -1.26 -1.48 -33.04
N GLY A 5 -2.34 -2.11 -33.50
CA GLY A 5 -2.24 -3.29 -34.38
C GLY A 5 -1.69 -4.58 -33.72
N MET A 6 -1.36 -4.54 -32.43
CA MET A 6 -1.01 -5.72 -31.64
C MET A 6 -2.26 -6.60 -31.47
N ARG A 7 -2.19 -7.83 -31.99
CA ARG A 7 -3.23 -8.85 -31.79
C ARG A 7 -3.19 -9.30 -30.32
N LYS A 8 -4.30 -9.18 -29.60
CA LYS A 8 -4.44 -9.72 -28.23
C LYS A 8 -4.54 -11.24 -28.31
N TYR A 9 -3.47 -11.95 -27.97
CA TYR A 9 -3.47 -13.40 -27.85
C TYR A 9 -4.03 -13.80 -26.47
N PRO A 10 -5.00 -14.74 -26.40
CA PRO A 10 -5.56 -15.18 -25.13
C PRO A 10 -4.57 -16.12 -24.42
N THR A 11 -3.52 -15.56 -23.83
CA THR A 11 -2.60 -16.30 -22.97
C THR A 11 -3.18 -16.44 -21.56
N PRO A 12 -3.08 -17.62 -20.93
CA PRO A 12 -3.59 -17.82 -19.58
C PRO A 12 -2.64 -17.19 -18.56
N VAL A 13 -2.73 -15.87 -18.37
CA VAL A 13 -1.89 -15.11 -17.42
C VAL A 13 -2.43 -15.23 -16.00
N ASN A 14 -3.76 -15.17 -15.81
CA ASN A 14 -4.34 -15.15 -14.47
C ASN A 14 -4.03 -16.40 -13.66
N GLY A 15 -4.16 -17.59 -14.26
CA GLY A 15 -3.98 -18.86 -13.55
C GLY A 15 -2.62 -18.96 -12.84
N PRO A 16 -1.49 -18.86 -13.58
CA PRO A 16 -0.15 -18.88 -13.00
C PRO A 16 0.14 -17.69 -12.07
N MET A 17 -0.51 -16.54 -12.28
CA MET A 17 -0.25 -15.34 -11.49
C MET A 17 -1.06 -15.24 -10.18
N MET A 18 -2.09 -16.08 -10.00
CA MET A 18 -2.89 -16.13 -8.75
C MET A 18 -2.07 -16.15 -7.45
N PRO A 19 -1.04 -17.00 -7.26
CA PRO A 19 -0.25 -16.98 -6.03
C PRO A 19 0.45 -15.64 -5.78
N PHE A 20 0.86 -14.93 -6.83
CA PHE A 20 1.48 -13.61 -6.69
C PHE A 20 0.46 -12.52 -6.37
N TYR A 21 -0.75 -12.58 -6.93
CA TYR A 21 -1.82 -11.67 -6.55
C TYR A 21 -2.21 -11.85 -5.08
N ILE A 22 -2.38 -13.10 -4.64
CA ILE A 22 -2.66 -13.41 -3.24
C ILE A 22 -1.52 -12.92 -2.34
N GLY A 23 -0.27 -13.24 -2.67
CA GLY A 23 0.89 -12.78 -1.92
C GLY A 23 0.99 -11.26 -1.85
N GLY A 24 0.73 -10.55 -2.96
CA GLY A 24 0.71 -9.09 -3.01
C GLY A 24 -0.36 -8.49 -2.11
N VAL A 25 -1.58 -9.05 -2.12
CA VAL A 25 -2.67 -8.62 -1.24
C VAL A 25 -2.31 -8.85 0.23
N VAL A 26 -1.81 -10.04 0.57
CA VAL A 26 -1.40 -10.36 1.95
C VAL A 26 -0.29 -9.42 2.43
N MET A 27 0.74 -9.22 1.61
CA MET A 27 1.86 -8.34 1.95
C MET A 27 1.41 -6.87 2.08
N PHE A 28 0.49 -6.43 1.21
CA PHE A 28 -0.08 -5.10 1.32
C PHE A 28 -0.75 -4.87 2.68
N PHE A 29 -1.59 -5.79 3.15
CA PHE A 29 -2.22 -5.68 4.46
C PHE A 29 -1.22 -5.78 5.61
N ALA A 30 -0.21 -6.64 5.50
CA ALA A 30 0.84 -6.77 6.49
C ALA A 30 1.64 -5.46 6.64
N ILE A 31 2.11 -4.88 5.53
CA ILE A 31 2.87 -3.63 5.54
C ILE A 31 1.98 -2.46 5.97
N ASN A 32 0.71 -2.42 5.55
CA ASN A 32 -0.19 -1.34 5.90
C ASN A 32 -0.45 -1.28 7.43
N SER A 33 -0.67 -2.44 8.07
CA SER A 33 -0.84 -2.51 9.52
C SER A 33 0.44 -2.13 10.27
N LEU A 34 1.59 -2.63 9.83
CA LEU A 34 2.89 -2.28 10.42
C LEU A 34 3.23 -0.79 10.26
N ALA A 35 3.01 -0.21 9.08
CA ALA A 35 3.26 1.20 8.84
C ALA A 35 2.39 2.08 9.75
N THR A 36 1.13 1.70 9.96
CA THR A 36 0.20 2.43 10.84
C THR A 36 0.66 2.45 12.29
N THR A 37 1.25 1.36 12.80
CA THR A 37 1.78 1.30 14.17
C THR A 37 3.12 2.00 14.30
N MET A 38 4.00 1.87 13.31
CA MET A 38 5.31 2.53 13.30
C MET A 38 5.19 4.06 13.28
N MET A 39 4.13 4.60 12.67
CA MET A 39 3.83 6.03 12.70
C MET A 39 3.54 6.57 14.12
N ASP A 40 3.16 5.72 15.08
CA ASP A 40 2.94 6.13 16.47
C ASP A 40 4.20 6.02 17.34
N SER A 41 5.31 5.50 16.77
CA SER A 41 6.56 5.42 17.52
C SER A 41 7.10 6.83 17.85
N PRO A 42 7.77 7.01 19.00
CA PRO A 42 8.19 8.33 19.47
C PRO A 42 9.13 9.07 18.51
N ALA A 43 9.87 8.34 17.66
CA ALA A 43 10.75 8.90 16.65
C ALA A 43 9.98 9.56 15.48
N TYR A 44 8.78 9.08 15.15
CA TYR A 44 8.02 9.49 13.96
C TYR A 44 6.66 10.13 14.29
N ALA A 45 6.19 10.04 15.55
CA ALA A 45 4.90 10.57 15.99
C ALA A 45 4.80 12.10 15.81
N ASN A 46 5.92 12.82 15.94
CA ASN A 46 5.99 14.28 15.83
C ASN A 46 6.56 14.78 14.50
N ASP A 47 6.79 13.90 13.52
CA ASP A 47 7.25 14.33 12.19
C ASP A 47 6.08 14.97 11.41
N PRO A 48 6.21 16.23 10.93
CA PRO A 48 5.18 16.89 10.11
C PRO A 48 4.87 16.15 8.79
N LYS A 49 5.75 15.23 8.37
CA LYS A 49 5.53 14.37 7.20
C LYS A 49 4.66 13.15 7.52
N ASN A 50 4.44 12.84 8.80
CA ASN A 50 3.57 11.75 9.21
C ASN A 50 2.13 12.03 8.74
N PRO A 51 1.52 11.15 7.94
CA PRO A 51 0.15 11.33 7.46
C PRO A 51 -0.86 11.51 8.59
N LYS A 52 -0.63 10.91 9.76
CA LYS A 52 -1.49 11.07 10.96
C LYS A 52 -1.52 12.50 11.47
N PHE A 53 -0.42 13.23 11.38
CA PHE A 53 -0.34 14.65 11.79
C PHE A 53 -1.30 15.53 10.98
N LYS A 54 -1.48 15.22 9.68
CA LYS A 54 -2.45 15.92 8.82
C LYS A 54 -3.89 15.49 9.12
N ALA A 55 -4.10 14.21 9.40
CA ALA A 55 -5.43 13.67 9.73
C ALA A 55 -5.97 14.19 11.08
N THR A 56 -5.10 14.47 12.05
CA THR A 56 -5.46 15.02 13.37
C THR A 56 -5.52 16.55 13.41
N GLY A 57 -5.33 17.24 12.28
CA GLY A 57 -5.35 18.71 12.20
C GLY A 57 -4.12 19.38 12.84
N GLY A 58 -2.96 18.71 12.85
CA GLY A 58 -1.70 19.24 13.36
C GLY A 58 -1.53 19.13 14.87
N LYS A 59 -2.39 18.37 15.56
CA LYS A 59 -2.20 18.05 16.97
C LYS A 59 -1.08 17.02 17.08
N LYS A 60 -0.03 17.38 17.82
CA LYS A 60 1.03 16.44 18.22
C LYS A 60 0.35 15.28 18.94
N ALA A 61 0.80 14.05 18.68
CA ALA A 61 0.34 12.92 19.47
C ALA A 61 0.89 13.10 20.88
N ASP A 62 0.02 13.50 21.81
CA ASP A 62 0.34 13.57 23.23
C ASP A 62 0.63 12.14 23.69
N HIS A 63 1.86 11.90 24.17
CA HIS A 63 2.22 10.66 24.84
C HIS A 63 1.54 10.56 26.20
#